data_AF-A0AAE4DET8-F1
#
_entry.id   AF-A0AAE4DET8-F1
#
_cell.length_a   1.000
_cell.length_b   1.000
_cell.length_c   1.000
_cell.angle_alpha   90.00
_cell.angle_beta   90.00
_cell.angle_gamma   90.00
#
_symmetry.space_group_name_H-M   'P 1'
#
loop_
_entity.id
_entity.type
_entity.pdbx_description
1 polymer ?
#
loop_
_entity_poly.entity_id
_entity_poly.type
_entity_poly.pdbx_seq_one_letter_code
_entity_poly.pdbx_strand_id
1 'polypeptide(L)'
;MKKAPFGSEYFENAYTFKAYNDLIESLLEENKTTGLNQSEAMINYTQMNQKRMKRWFKTLKLSEEIKGLNIDGQNQKWLIITEGWCGDAAHNIPAIELIARELGIETRYVLRDENPEIIDAYLTNGGRAIPKLIAVDSDYNELFTWGPRPKECQELYLSLKENGSDWNVILEKIQKWYNTNKSEMLQQEFIQLLKAI
;
A
#
# COMPACT_ATOMS: atom_id res chain seq x y z
N MET A 1 11.42 -19.43 -7.90
CA MET A 1 10.65 -18.35 -7.25
C MET A 1 9.96 -18.93 -6.02
N LYS A 2 9.80 -18.15 -4.95
CA LYS A 2 9.08 -18.57 -3.74
C LYS A 2 7.58 -18.63 -4.07
N LYS A 3 6.86 -19.65 -3.62
CA LYS A 3 5.39 -19.68 -3.75
C LYS A 3 4.76 -18.75 -2.73
N ALA A 4 3.78 -17.94 -3.14
CA ALA A 4 3.01 -17.15 -2.20
C ALA A 4 2.21 -18.06 -1.25
N PRO A 5 1.96 -17.65 0.01
CA PRO A 5 1.18 -18.42 0.98
C PRO A 5 -0.34 -18.37 0.72
N PHE A 6 -0.75 -17.93 -0.47
CA PHE A 6 -2.14 -17.82 -0.91
C PHE A 6 -2.28 -18.32 -2.36
N GLY A 7 -3.49 -18.79 -2.71
CA GLY A 7 -3.84 -19.24 -4.06
C GLY A 7 -5.03 -18.47 -4.65
N SER A 8 -5.62 -19.02 -5.72
CA SER A 8 -6.72 -18.36 -6.46
C SER A 8 -7.91 -18.01 -5.59
N GLU A 9 -8.43 -18.98 -4.83
CA GLU A 9 -9.60 -18.77 -3.97
C GLU A 9 -9.39 -17.62 -2.98
N TYR A 10 -8.23 -17.56 -2.31
CA TYR A 10 -7.91 -16.48 -1.39
C TYR A 10 -7.84 -15.13 -2.11
N PHE A 11 -7.18 -15.08 -3.26
CA PHE A 11 -7.03 -13.84 -4.04
C PHE A 11 -8.38 -13.34 -4.60
N GLU A 12 -9.23 -14.23 -5.09
CA GLU A 12 -10.54 -13.89 -5.63
C GLU A 12 -11.51 -13.40 -4.55
N ASN A 13 -11.41 -13.94 -3.33
CA ASN A 13 -12.20 -13.53 -2.17
C ASN A 13 -11.71 -12.22 -1.51
N ALA A 14 -10.48 -11.79 -1.80
CA ALA A 14 -9.96 -10.51 -1.34
C ALA A 14 -10.73 -9.34 -1.97
N TYR A 15 -10.68 -8.17 -1.33
CA TYR A 15 -11.40 -7.01 -1.80
C TYR A 15 -10.83 -6.50 -3.13
N THR A 16 -11.69 -6.18 -4.09
CA THR A 16 -11.30 -5.26 -5.17
C THR A 16 -10.97 -3.89 -4.58
N PHE A 17 -10.24 -3.04 -5.30
CA PHE A 17 -9.98 -1.67 -4.84
C PHE A 17 -11.27 -0.92 -4.50
N LYS A 18 -12.30 -1.05 -5.35
CA LYS A 18 -13.62 -0.43 -5.13
C LYS A 18 -14.24 -0.95 -3.83
N ALA A 19 -14.31 -2.27 -3.65
CA ALA A 19 -14.91 -2.86 -2.46
C ALA A 19 -14.16 -2.49 -1.17
N TYR A 20 -12.83 -2.40 -1.22
CA TYR A 20 -12.02 -1.91 -0.11
C TYR A 20 -12.35 -0.45 0.21
N ASN A 21 -12.42 0.43 -0.79
CA ASN A 21 -12.77 1.84 -0.55
C ASN A 21 -14.19 2.00 -0.02
N ASP A 22 -15.16 1.27 -0.57
CA ASP A 22 -16.56 1.28 -0.12
C ASP A 22 -16.69 0.81 1.33
N LEU A 23 -15.92 -0.22 1.73
CA LEU A 23 -15.85 -0.68 3.12
C LEU A 23 -15.40 0.45 4.06
N ILE A 24 -14.32 1.16 3.72
CA ILE A 24 -13.82 2.26 4.57
C ILE A 24 -14.84 3.39 4.65
N GLU A 25 -15.50 3.74 3.55
CA GLU A 25 -16.53 4.79 3.53
C GLU A 25 -17.72 4.40 4.43
N SER A 26 -18.23 3.18 4.29
CA SER A 26 -19.33 2.67 5.13
C SER A 26 -18.98 2.62 6.62
N LEU A 27 -17.75 2.19 6.98
CA LEU A 27 -17.31 2.19 8.37
C LEU A 27 -17.26 3.62 8.94
N LEU A 28 -16.76 4.59 8.16
CA LEU A 28 -16.69 5.98 8.59
C LEU A 28 -18.09 6.60 8.81
N GLU A 29 -19.09 6.22 8.01
CA GLU A 29 -20.49 6.62 8.21
C GLU A 29 -21.06 6.09 9.53
N GLU A 30 -20.61 4.91 9.96
CA GLU A 30 -20.94 4.31 11.25
C GLU A 30 -20.07 4.80 12.43
N ASN A 31 -19.21 5.80 12.22
CA ASN A 31 -18.18 6.24 13.19
C ASN A 31 -17.26 5.09 13.64
N LYS A 32 -16.80 4.27 12.68
CA LYS A 32 -15.86 3.17 12.88
C LYS A 32 -14.67 3.29 11.92
N THR A 33 -13.66 2.48 12.13
CA THR A 33 -12.55 2.24 11.21
C THR A 33 -12.21 0.74 11.15
N THR A 34 -11.27 0.33 10.32
CA THR A 34 -10.80 -1.06 10.29
C THR A 34 -9.89 -1.37 11.48
N GLY A 35 -9.65 -2.65 11.76
CA GLY A 35 -8.85 -3.08 12.91
C GLY A 35 -9.56 -2.90 14.27
N LEU A 36 -8.88 -3.25 15.35
CA LEU A 36 -9.50 -3.31 16.69
C LEU A 36 -9.59 -1.95 17.40
N ASN A 37 -8.79 -0.96 17.00
CA ASN A 37 -8.75 0.34 17.65
C ASN A 37 -9.83 1.28 17.11
N GLN A 38 -10.97 1.31 17.79
CA GLN A 38 -12.13 2.16 17.47
C GLN A 38 -12.15 3.49 18.24
N SER A 39 -11.00 3.98 18.71
CA SER A 39 -10.94 5.28 19.39
C SER A 39 -11.29 6.44 18.44
N GLU A 40 -11.88 7.50 18.98
CA GLU A 40 -12.22 8.71 18.23
C GLU A 40 -11.00 9.28 17.47
N ALA A 41 -9.83 9.26 18.10
CA ALA A 41 -8.58 9.68 17.48
C ALA A 41 -8.25 8.84 16.22
N MET A 42 -8.46 7.53 16.25
CA MET A 42 -8.18 6.65 15.11
C MET A 42 -9.22 6.80 14.00
N ILE A 43 -10.49 6.98 14.35
CA ILE A 43 -11.57 7.25 13.39
C ILE A 43 -11.29 8.58 12.67
N ASN A 44 -10.97 9.65 13.42
CA ASN A 44 -10.61 10.95 12.86
C ASN A 44 -9.37 10.86 11.96
N TYR A 45 -8.36 10.08 12.36
CA TYR A 45 -7.18 9.83 11.54
C TYR A 45 -7.52 9.09 10.24
N THR A 46 -8.41 8.11 10.30
CA THR A 46 -8.93 7.37 9.14
C THR A 46 -9.69 8.28 8.18
N GLN A 47 -10.56 9.17 8.70
CA GLN A 47 -11.25 10.18 7.87
C GLN A 47 -10.26 11.09 7.13
N MET A 48 -9.19 11.51 7.81
CA MET A 48 -8.13 12.30 7.20
C MET A 48 -7.39 11.49 6.11
N ASN A 49 -7.10 10.21 6.35
CA ASN A 49 -6.50 9.33 5.36
C ASN A 49 -7.36 9.16 4.11
N GLN A 50 -8.67 9.02 4.27
CA GLN A 50 -9.58 8.99 3.12
C GLN A 50 -9.48 10.28 2.29
N LYS A 51 -9.52 11.44 2.94
CA LYS A 51 -9.33 12.74 2.25
C LYS A 51 -7.99 12.81 1.51
N ARG A 52 -6.92 12.25 2.07
CA ARG A 52 -5.59 12.16 1.42
C ARG A 52 -5.64 11.26 0.19
N MET A 53 -6.22 10.06 0.29
CA MET A 53 -6.37 9.14 -0.83
C MET A 53 -7.13 9.78 -1.99
N LYS A 54 -8.31 10.37 -1.71
CA LYS A 54 -9.13 11.08 -2.71
C LYS A 54 -8.35 12.20 -3.40
N ARG A 55 -7.58 12.99 -2.63
CA ARG A 55 -6.71 14.03 -3.19
C ARG A 55 -5.68 13.43 -4.13
N TRP A 56 -4.96 12.39 -3.70
CA TRP A 56 -3.89 11.80 -4.50
C TRP A 56 -4.41 11.16 -5.80
N PHE A 57 -5.54 10.45 -5.77
CA PHE A 57 -6.17 9.97 -7.01
C PHE A 57 -6.51 11.09 -8.00
N LYS A 58 -6.85 12.29 -7.50
CA LYS A 58 -7.15 13.44 -8.35
C LYS A 58 -5.90 14.16 -8.87
N THR A 59 -4.80 14.16 -8.12
CA THR A 59 -3.66 15.04 -8.39
C THR A 59 -2.39 14.34 -8.85
N LEU A 60 -2.23 13.04 -8.56
CA LEU A 60 -1.06 12.28 -8.97
C LEU A 60 -1.02 12.14 -10.49
N LYS A 61 0.20 12.13 -11.03
CA LYS A 61 0.46 11.88 -12.44
C LYS A 61 1.50 10.78 -12.54
N LEU A 62 1.22 9.77 -13.35
CA LEU A 62 2.21 8.77 -13.71
C LEU A 62 3.25 9.41 -14.64
N SER A 63 4.51 9.06 -14.41
CA SER A 63 5.63 9.40 -15.29
C SER A 63 5.44 8.75 -16.66
N GLU A 64 6.02 9.38 -17.70
CA GLU A 64 5.99 8.81 -19.04
C GLU A 64 6.74 7.47 -19.11
N GLU A 65 7.72 7.25 -18.22
CA GLU A 65 8.42 5.98 -18.13
C GLU A 65 7.51 4.84 -17.66
N ILE A 66 6.65 5.07 -16.66
CA ILE A 66 5.63 4.08 -16.24
C ILE A 66 4.69 3.77 -17.42
N LYS A 67 4.15 4.80 -18.08
CA LYS A 67 3.21 4.61 -19.21
C LYS A 67 3.85 3.90 -20.40
N GLY A 68 5.16 4.06 -20.57
CA GLY A 68 5.95 3.42 -21.62
C GLY A 68 6.46 2.02 -21.28
N LEU A 69 6.16 1.48 -20.08
CA LEU A 69 6.56 0.12 -19.73
C LEU A 69 5.79 -0.88 -20.60
N ASN A 70 6.54 -1.72 -21.31
CA ASN A 70 5.99 -2.85 -22.05
C ASN A 70 6.13 -4.12 -21.20
N ILE A 71 5.12 -4.39 -20.37
CA ILE A 71 5.04 -5.59 -19.55
C ILE A 71 3.75 -6.36 -19.84
N ASP A 72 3.76 -7.66 -19.57
CA ASP A 72 2.56 -8.48 -19.60
C ASP A 72 1.82 -8.38 -18.27
N GLY A 73 1.08 -7.28 -18.08
CA GLY A 73 0.37 -7.02 -16.82
C GLY A 73 -0.79 -7.98 -16.56
N GLN A 74 -1.38 -8.58 -17.60
CA GLN A 74 -2.49 -9.53 -17.44
C GLN A 74 -2.06 -10.86 -16.81
N ASN A 75 -0.78 -11.21 -16.95
CA ASN A 75 -0.19 -12.38 -16.30
C ASN A 75 0.37 -12.07 -14.91
N GLN A 76 0.08 -10.88 -14.36
CA GLN A 76 0.49 -10.46 -13.03
C GLN A 76 -0.71 -10.11 -12.16
N LYS A 77 -0.59 -10.44 -10.87
CA LYS A 77 -1.59 -10.16 -9.85
C LYS A 77 -0.92 -9.54 -8.64
N TRP A 78 -1.50 -8.48 -8.09
CA TRP A 78 -0.98 -7.79 -6.91
C TRP A 78 -1.94 -7.91 -5.73
N LEU A 79 -1.49 -8.51 -4.64
CA LEU A 79 -2.19 -8.51 -3.36
C LEU A 79 -1.59 -7.45 -2.43
N ILE A 80 -2.41 -6.53 -1.93
CA ILE A 80 -2.01 -5.45 -1.04
C ILE A 80 -2.62 -5.66 0.34
N ILE A 81 -1.77 -5.88 1.34
CA ILE A 81 -2.16 -5.91 2.75
C ILE A 81 -2.17 -4.48 3.28
N THR A 82 -3.31 -4.03 3.81
CA THR A 82 -3.52 -2.62 4.20
C THR A 82 -4.56 -2.49 5.32
N GLU A 83 -4.77 -1.26 5.78
CA GLU A 83 -5.82 -0.84 6.70
C GLU A 83 -6.27 0.60 6.37
N GLY A 84 -7.54 0.95 6.65
CA GLY A 84 -8.05 2.30 6.41
C GLY A 84 -7.36 3.37 7.27
N TRP A 85 -6.94 3.00 8.48
CA TRP A 85 -6.25 3.91 9.39
C TRP A 85 -4.76 4.10 9.07
N CYS A 86 -4.19 3.33 8.14
CA CYS A 86 -2.77 3.42 7.84
C CYS A 86 -2.41 4.68 7.04
N GLY A 87 -1.61 5.57 7.64
CA GLY A 87 -1.18 6.81 7.01
C GLY A 87 -0.31 6.60 5.76
N ASP A 88 0.62 5.65 5.80
CA ASP A 88 1.46 5.32 4.65
C ASP A 88 0.65 4.73 3.50
N ALA A 89 -0.36 3.90 3.81
CA ALA A 89 -1.27 3.36 2.81
C ALA A 89 -2.03 4.47 2.10
N ALA A 90 -2.50 5.47 2.85
CA ALA A 90 -3.20 6.63 2.30
C ALA A 90 -2.35 7.46 1.33
N HIS A 91 -1.01 7.41 1.46
CA HIS A 91 -0.08 8.07 0.56
C HIS A 91 0.34 7.21 -0.62
N ASN A 92 0.55 5.91 -0.43
CA ASN A 92 1.15 5.02 -1.43
C ASN A 92 0.12 4.28 -2.31
N ILE A 93 -0.99 3.80 -1.74
CA ILE A 93 -2.00 3.01 -2.50
C ILE A 93 -2.51 3.74 -3.73
N PRO A 94 -2.80 5.07 -3.71
CA PRO A 94 -3.25 5.76 -4.92
C PRO A 94 -2.27 5.65 -6.10
N ALA A 95 -0.96 5.75 -5.85
CA ALA A 95 0.04 5.58 -6.90
C ALA A 95 0.11 4.13 -7.38
N ILE A 96 0.10 3.16 -6.45
CA ILE A 96 0.12 1.72 -6.77
C ILE A 96 -1.07 1.34 -7.66
N GLU A 97 -2.28 1.75 -7.28
CA GLU A 97 -3.51 1.46 -8.01
C GLU A 97 -3.53 2.12 -9.40
N LEU A 98 -3.01 3.34 -9.52
CA LEU A 98 -2.87 4.00 -10.82
C LEU A 98 -1.87 3.29 -11.72
N ILE A 99 -0.71 2.87 -11.20
CA ILE A 99 0.29 2.09 -11.95
C ILE A 99 -0.31 0.77 -12.40
N ALA A 100 -0.96 0.03 -11.50
CA ALA A 100 -1.58 -1.25 -11.83
C ALA A 100 -2.61 -1.11 -12.95
N ARG A 101 -3.47 -0.08 -12.87
CA ARG A 101 -4.47 0.20 -13.90
C ARG A 101 -3.86 0.55 -15.25
N GLU A 102 -2.82 1.40 -15.26
CA GLU A 102 -2.11 1.77 -16.50
C GLU A 102 -1.53 0.54 -17.21
N LEU A 103 -1.03 -0.41 -16.42
CA LEU A 103 -0.35 -1.60 -16.92
C LEU A 103 -1.28 -2.82 -17.08
N GLY A 104 -2.57 -2.68 -16.79
CA GLY A 104 -3.54 -3.78 -16.89
C GLY A 104 -3.36 -4.90 -15.86
N ILE A 105 -2.79 -4.59 -14.70
CA ILE A 105 -2.54 -5.52 -13.59
C ILE A 105 -3.75 -5.56 -12.66
N GLU A 106 -4.15 -6.77 -12.25
CA GLU A 106 -5.22 -6.95 -11.28
C GLU A 106 -4.73 -6.72 -9.84
N THR A 107 -5.41 -5.83 -9.11
CA THR A 107 -5.16 -5.58 -7.69
C THR A 107 -6.25 -6.18 -6.80
N ARG A 108 -5.81 -6.66 -5.63
CA ARG A 108 -6.67 -7.13 -4.54
C ARG A 108 -6.13 -6.64 -3.20
N TYR A 109 -7.03 -6.48 -2.24
CA TYR A 109 -6.76 -5.85 -0.96
C TYR A 109 -7.25 -6.72 0.19
N VAL A 110 -6.45 -6.84 1.24
CA VAL A 110 -6.81 -7.58 2.46
C VAL A 110 -6.45 -6.76 3.70
N LEU A 111 -7.26 -6.90 4.75
CA LEU A 111 -7.05 -6.21 6.02
C LEU A 111 -5.96 -6.93 6.82
N ARG A 112 -4.93 -6.19 7.23
CA ARG A 112 -3.78 -6.73 7.98
C ARG A 112 -4.19 -7.46 9.24
N ASP A 113 -5.10 -6.87 10.01
CA ASP A 113 -5.45 -7.36 11.34
C ASP A 113 -6.33 -8.62 11.27
N GLU A 114 -7.02 -8.83 10.15
CA GLU A 114 -7.87 -10.00 9.89
C GLU A 114 -7.16 -11.14 9.17
N ASN A 115 -5.95 -10.88 8.63
CA ASN A 115 -5.17 -11.85 7.84
C ASN A 115 -3.73 -11.99 8.40
N PRO A 116 -3.56 -12.35 9.69
CA PRO A 116 -2.26 -12.39 10.35
C PRO A 116 -1.27 -13.36 9.70
N GLU A 117 -1.74 -14.50 9.20
CA GLU A 117 -0.92 -15.52 8.54
C GLU A 117 -0.26 -15.02 7.27
N ILE A 118 -0.93 -14.12 6.52
CA ILE A 118 -0.38 -13.55 5.30
C ILE A 118 0.67 -12.50 5.64
N ILE A 119 0.38 -11.55 6.56
CA ILE A 119 1.37 -10.51 6.91
C ILE A 119 2.59 -11.09 7.63
N ASP A 120 2.43 -12.16 8.42
CA ASP A 120 3.54 -12.84 9.10
C ASP A 120 4.51 -13.51 8.12
N ALA A 121 4.05 -13.91 6.93
CA ALA A 121 4.92 -14.42 5.87
C ALA A 121 5.75 -13.31 5.17
N TYR A 122 5.45 -12.03 5.44
CA TYR A 122 5.93 -10.86 4.70
C TYR A 122 6.39 -9.69 5.59
N LEU A 123 6.90 -10.00 6.78
CA LEU A 123 7.39 -9.01 7.75
C LEU A 123 8.46 -8.09 7.15
N THR A 124 8.41 -6.81 7.50
CA THR A 124 9.45 -5.83 7.20
C THR A 124 10.22 -5.50 8.48
N ASN A 125 11.51 -5.84 8.52
CA ASN A 125 12.37 -5.68 9.70
C ASN A 125 11.74 -6.33 10.96
N GLY A 126 11.17 -7.52 10.80
CA GLY A 126 10.48 -8.26 11.87
C GLY A 126 9.10 -7.71 12.26
N GLY A 127 8.64 -6.62 11.65
CA GLY A 127 7.35 -5.99 11.94
C GLY A 127 6.28 -6.23 10.88
N ARG A 128 5.02 -6.28 11.30
CA ARG A 128 3.82 -6.31 10.44
C ARG A 128 3.52 -4.92 9.83
N ALA A 129 4.46 -4.43 9.02
CA ALA A 129 4.37 -3.11 8.41
C ALA A 129 3.49 -3.10 7.15
N ILE A 130 2.66 -2.08 7.01
CA ILE A 130 1.72 -1.89 5.89
C ILE A 130 1.83 -0.47 5.32
N PRO A 131 1.45 -0.25 4.04
CA PRO A 131 0.94 -1.24 3.09
C PRO A 131 2.01 -2.24 2.66
N LYS A 132 1.65 -3.51 2.44
CA LYS A 132 2.58 -4.52 1.90
C LYS A 132 2.01 -5.06 0.60
N LEU A 133 2.72 -4.88 -0.50
CA LEU A 133 2.35 -5.42 -1.80
C LEU A 133 3.12 -6.71 -2.05
N ILE A 134 2.41 -7.73 -2.53
CA ILE A 134 2.95 -9.00 -3.02
C ILE A 134 2.52 -9.15 -4.47
N ALA A 135 3.48 -9.10 -5.39
CA ALA A 135 3.26 -9.34 -6.81
C ALA A 135 3.53 -10.81 -7.12
N VAL A 136 2.60 -11.44 -7.84
CA VAL A 136 2.70 -12.84 -8.25
C VAL A 136 2.35 -13.03 -9.72
N ASP A 137 2.85 -14.11 -10.31
CA ASP A 137 2.45 -14.57 -11.65
C ASP A 137 1.08 -15.28 -11.62
N SER A 138 0.63 -15.78 -12.77
CA SER A 138 -0.62 -16.54 -12.92
C SER A 138 -0.67 -17.80 -12.06
N ASP A 139 0.48 -18.39 -11.76
CA ASP A 139 0.64 -19.56 -10.91
C ASP A 139 0.84 -19.20 -9.44
N TYR A 140 0.74 -17.94 -9.01
CA TYR A 140 0.99 -17.52 -7.62
C TYR A 140 2.45 -17.72 -7.14
N ASN A 141 3.41 -17.75 -8.07
CA ASN A 141 4.82 -17.59 -7.71
C ASN A 141 5.13 -16.11 -7.48
N GLU A 142 5.86 -15.81 -6.42
CA GLU A 142 6.24 -14.45 -6.04
C GLU A 142 7.24 -13.89 -7.05
N LEU A 143 6.87 -12.76 -7.65
CA LEU A 143 7.70 -11.96 -8.55
C LEU A 143 8.51 -10.95 -7.76
N PHE A 144 7.84 -10.14 -6.94
CA PHE A 144 8.46 -9.19 -6.03
C PHE A 144 7.52 -8.81 -4.88
N THR A 145 8.07 -8.15 -3.86
CA THR A 145 7.28 -7.50 -2.82
C THR A 145 7.72 -6.05 -2.66
N TRP A 146 6.81 -5.21 -2.18
CA TRP A 146 7.09 -3.80 -1.93
C TRP A 146 6.41 -3.32 -0.65
N GLY A 147 7.02 -2.34 0.03
CA GLY A 147 6.43 -1.66 1.20
C GLY A 147 7.21 -1.84 2.51
N PRO A 148 6.89 -1.03 3.54
CA PRO A 148 5.71 -0.16 3.63
C PRO A 148 5.83 1.21 2.96
N ARG A 149 7.05 1.64 2.67
CA ARG A 149 7.37 2.98 2.17
C ARG A 149 8.44 2.89 1.09
N PRO A 150 8.56 3.91 0.22
CA PRO A 150 9.76 4.09 -0.57
C PRO A 150 11.01 4.07 0.31
N LYS A 151 12.10 3.54 -0.20
CA LYS A 151 13.36 3.31 0.53
C LYS A 151 13.84 4.56 1.25
N GLU A 152 13.88 5.70 0.57
CA GLU A 152 14.31 6.98 1.17
C GLU A 152 13.41 7.40 2.35
N CYS A 153 12.10 7.21 2.22
CA CYS A 153 11.14 7.51 3.29
C CYS A 153 11.30 6.53 4.46
N GLN A 154 11.60 5.26 4.17
CA GLN A 154 11.87 4.24 5.17
C GLN A 154 13.17 4.53 5.94
N GLU A 155 14.22 5.00 5.28
CA GLU A 155 15.47 5.43 5.90
C GLU A 155 15.26 6.65 6.81
N LEU A 156 14.47 7.64 6.36
CA LEU A 156 14.06 8.77 7.20
C LEU A 156 13.31 8.30 8.45
N TYR A 157 12.36 7.38 8.30
CA TYR A 157 11.61 6.81 9.42
C TYR A 157 12.53 6.12 10.43
N LEU A 158 13.44 5.27 9.97
CA LEU A 158 14.38 4.54 10.82
C LEU A 158 15.32 5.50 11.54
N SER A 159 15.88 6.48 10.83
CA SER A 159 16.75 7.50 11.41
C SER A 159 16.05 8.30 12.52
N LEU A 160 14.81 8.74 12.31
CA LEU A 160 14.07 9.47 13.34
C LEU A 160 13.76 8.59 14.56
N LYS A 161 13.44 7.31 14.33
CA LYS A 161 13.17 6.34 15.39
C LYS A 161 14.41 6.02 16.22
N GLU A 162 15.55 5.79 15.57
CA GLU A 162 16.83 5.53 16.23
C GLU A 162 17.30 6.73 17.06
N ASN A 163 17.01 7.95 16.60
CA ASN A 163 17.28 9.18 17.34
C ASN A 163 16.27 9.46 18.48
N GLY A 164 15.30 8.57 18.73
CA GLY A 164 14.33 8.73 19.81
C GLY A 164 13.34 9.89 19.61
N SER A 165 13.06 10.26 18.35
CA SER A 165 12.12 11.35 18.03
C SER A 165 10.70 11.02 18.53
N ASP A 166 9.99 12.05 18.99
CA ASP A 166 8.56 11.92 19.36
C ASP A 166 7.72 11.43 18.17
N TRP A 167 6.69 10.64 18.45
CA TRP A 167 5.84 10.05 17.41
C TRP A 167 5.16 11.11 16.53
N ASN A 168 4.71 12.23 17.10
CA ASN A 168 4.08 13.30 16.32
C ASN A 168 5.09 13.98 15.38
N VAL A 169 6.36 14.11 15.81
CA VAL A 169 7.45 14.62 14.97
C VAL A 169 7.72 13.67 13.81
N ILE A 170 7.75 12.35 14.07
CA ILE A 170 7.91 11.34 13.02
C ILE A 170 6.76 11.45 12.01
N LEU A 171 5.51 11.48 12.48
CA LEU A 171 4.34 11.61 11.61
C LEU A 171 4.39 12.87 10.75
N GLU A 172 4.75 14.02 11.33
CA GLU A 172 4.85 15.29 10.62
C GLU A 172 5.93 15.24 9.53
N LYS A 173 7.12 14.71 9.86
CA LYS A 173 8.26 14.61 8.93
C LYS A 173 7.95 13.67 7.77
N ILE A 174 7.35 12.50 8.05
CA ILE A 174 6.95 11.53 7.02
C ILE A 174 5.84 12.11 6.14
N GLN A 175 4.83 12.77 6.72
CA GLN A 175 3.78 13.44 5.95
C GLN A 175 4.35 14.54 5.05
N LYS A 176 5.30 15.34 5.54
CA LYS A 176 6.01 16.36 4.74
C LYS A 176 6.77 15.71 3.59
N TRP A 177 7.50 14.63 3.85
CA TRP A 177 8.21 13.89 2.82
C TRP A 177 7.27 13.45 1.69
N TYR A 178 6.13 12.81 2.01
CA TYR A 178 5.17 12.38 0.99
C TYR A 178 4.59 13.54 0.18
N ASN A 179 4.27 14.66 0.83
CA ASN A 179 3.71 15.82 0.14
C ASN A 179 4.72 16.48 -0.81
N THR A 180 6.01 16.42 -0.48
CA THR A 180 7.10 16.88 -1.34
C THR A 180 7.37 15.89 -2.47
N ASN A 181 7.52 14.61 -2.16
CA ASN A 181 7.90 13.56 -3.11
C ASN A 181 6.80 13.23 -4.13
N LYS A 182 5.51 13.34 -3.75
CA LYS A 182 4.36 13.13 -4.65
C LYS A 182 4.44 11.82 -5.45
N SER A 183 4.85 10.73 -4.79
CA SER A 183 5.03 9.39 -5.37
C SER A 183 6.16 9.21 -6.38
N GLU A 184 7.01 10.22 -6.60
CA GLU A 184 8.13 10.12 -7.55
C GLU A 184 9.05 8.94 -7.22
N MET A 185 9.42 8.77 -5.94
CA MET A 185 10.30 7.65 -5.57
C MET A 185 9.60 6.30 -5.64
N LEU A 186 8.32 6.24 -5.31
CA LEU A 186 7.54 5.01 -5.48
C LEU A 186 7.52 4.59 -6.94
N GLN A 187 7.26 5.51 -7.86
CA GLN A 187 7.25 5.20 -9.30
C GLN A 187 8.61 4.72 -9.79
N GLN A 188 9.71 5.34 -9.35
CA GLN A 188 11.07 4.91 -9.70
C GLN A 188 11.38 3.49 -9.21
N GLU A 189 10.97 3.15 -7.99
CA GLU A 189 11.12 1.78 -7.48
C GLU A 189 10.29 0.77 -8.26
N PHE A 190 9.05 1.12 -8.63
CA PHE A 190 8.19 0.24 -9.43
C PHE A 190 8.75 0.04 -10.84
N ILE A 191 9.30 1.07 -11.47
CA ILE A 191 10.00 0.94 -12.76
C ILE A 191 11.13 -0.09 -12.66
N GLN A 192 11.95 -0.01 -11.59
CA GLN A 192 13.06 -0.95 -11.39
C GLN A 192 12.56 -2.38 -11.16
N LEU A 193 11.56 -2.55 -10.29
CA LEU A 193 10.97 -3.86 -9.98
C LEU A 193 10.36 -4.51 -11.23
N LEU A 194 9.60 -3.74 -12.01
CA LEU A 194 8.91 -4.22 -13.21
C LEU A 194 9.85 -4.48 -14.40
N LYS A 195 11.03 -3.86 -14.44
CA LYS A 195 12.07 -4.16 -15.45
C LYS A 195 12.94 -5.36 -15.08
N ALA A 196 12.90 -5.80 -13.82
CA ALA A 196 13.73 -6.88 -13.30
C ALA A 196 13.05 -8.26 -13.35
N ILE A 197 11.76 -8.31 -13.70
CA ILE A 197 10.98 -9.53 -13.95
C ILE A 197 11.13 -9.96 -15.41
#